data_AF-A0AA39HVG7-F1
#
_entry.id   AF-A0AA39HVG7-F1
#
_cell.length_a   1.000
_cell.length_b   1.000
_cell.length_c   1.000
_cell.angle_alpha   90.00
_cell.angle_beta   90.00
_cell.angle_gamma   90.00
#
_symmetry.space_group_name_H-M   'P 1'
#
loop_
_entity.id
_entity.type
_entity.pdbx_description
1 polymer ?
#
loop_
_entity_poly.entity_id
_entity_poly.type
_entity_poly.pdbx_seq_one_letter_code
_entity_poly.pdbx_strand_id
1 'polypeptide(L)'
;MAPRNAIAPMAGEKPGVMSNDEMEKAIKDMENESRTAKNDLRRRKLRKMKEIAMDWGAQTSCHGVAHIVDASSMFAVVVWAVILICCMGGFIFLFTYSLREYLANEKLVGIEMSLKEIVFPSVTICNTNPYKLNTITLTPELNALLIVYKQAQNGDGIMS
;
A
#
# COMPACT_ATOMS: atom_id res chain seq x y z
N MET A 1 -86.03 63.65 10.37
CA MET A 1 -84.93 64.03 9.46
C MET A 1 -83.62 63.80 10.22
N ALA A 2 -82.75 62.88 9.78
CA ALA A 2 -81.41 62.68 10.36
C ALA A 2 -80.39 63.65 9.70
N PRO A 3 -79.17 63.80 10.26
CA PRO A 3 -78.06 62.93 9.81
C PRO A 3 -77.24 62.38 11.00
N ARG A 4 -76.88 61.09 11.02
CA ARG A 4 -75.80 60.41 10.26
C ARG A 4 -74.47 61.19 10.31
N ASN A 5 -73.71 60.97 11.40
CA ASN A 5 -72.29 60.59 11.40
C ASN A 5 -71.72 60.76 12.83
N ALA A 6 -71.85 59.71 13.64
CA ALA A 6 -71.03 59.57 14.84
C ALA A 6 -69.82 58.70 14.47
N ILE A 7 -68.64 59.30 14.46
CA ILE A 7 -67.37 58.57 14.40
C ILE A 7 -67.23 57.89 15.76
N ALA A 8 -67.27 56.55 15.77
CA ALA A 8 -66.99 55.78 16.97
C ALA A 8 -65.52 56.03 17.39
N PRO A 9 -65.23 56.25 18.69
CA PRO A 9 -63.85 56.34 19.13
C PRO A 9 -63.19 54.97 18.94
N MET A 10 -62.10 54.95 18.17
CA MET A 10 -61.20 53.81 18.07
C MET A 10 -60.66 53.54 19.46
N ALA A 11 -61.12 52.44 20.08
CA ALA A 11 -60.60 51.95 21.33
C ALA A 11 -59.09 51.73 21.15
N GLY A 12 -58.29 52.47 21.91
CA GLY A 12 -56.85 52.33 21.93
C GLY A 12 -56.48 50.90 22.31
N GLU A 13 -56.01 50.13 21.33
CA GLU A 13 -55.25 48.93 21.56
C GLU A 13 -53.96 49.36 22.26
N LYS A 14 -53.83 49.03 23.54
CA LYS A 14 -52.62 49.28 24.31
C LYS A 14 -51.47 48.56 23.59
N PRO A 15 -50.28 49.17 23.41
CA PRO A 15 -49.12 48.42 22.96
C PRO A 15 -48.82 47.37 24.03
N GLY A 16 -49.21 46.13 23.75
CA GLY A 16 -49.00 45.00 24.63
C GLY A 16 -47.50 44.81 24.79
N VAL A 17 -46.99 45.09 25.99
CA VAL A 17 -45.66 44.63 26.39
C VAL A 17 -45.74 43.10 26.37
N MET A 18 -45.17 42.50 25.33
CA MET A 18 -45.05 41.05 25.17
C MET A 18 -44.43 40.48 26.45
N SER A 19 -45.12 39.52 27.08
CA SER A 19 -44.61 38.90 28.30
C SER A 19 -43.26 38.25 27.99
N ASN A 20 -42.30 38.30 28.93
CA ASN A 20 -40.98 37.67 28.74
C ASN A 20 -41.10 36.20 28.35
N ASP A 21 -42.14 35.51 28.85
CA ASP A 21 -42.44 34.11 28.53
C ASP A 21 -42.82 33.89 27.04
N GLU A 22 -43.50 34.86 26.42
CA GLU A 22 -43.89 34.81 25.01
C GLU A 22 -42.68 35.06 24.09
N MET A 23 -41.79 35.97 24.49
CA MET A 23 -40.54 36.23 23.78
C MET A 23 -39.59 35.03 23.85
N GLU A 24 -39.45 34.39 25.01
CA GLU A 24 -38.64 33.17 25.15
C GLU A 24 -39.19 31.98 24.34
N LYS A 25 -40.52 31.86 24.27
CA LYS A 25 -41.18 30.83 23.47
C LYS A 25 -40.88 31.01 21.97
N ALA A 26 -41.00 32.24 21.46
CA ALA A 26 -40.71 32.54 20.06
C ALA A 26 -39.25 32.21 19.68
N ILE A 27 -38.28 32.50 20.56
CA ILE A 27 -36.86 32.17 20.33
C ILE A 27 -36.65 30.65 20.26
N LYS A 28 -37.27 29.88 21.17
CA LYS A 28 -37.19 28.42 21.18
C LYS A 28 -37.81 27.80 19.93
N ASP A 29 -38.94 28.34 19.46
CA ASP A 29 -39.62 27.84 18.26
C ASP A 29 -38.75 28.07 17.01
N MET A 30 -38.16 29.25 16.84
CA MET A 30 -37.20 29.54 15.76
C MET A 30 -35.97 28.63 15.80
N GLU A 31 -35.40 28.38 16.99
CA GLU A 31 -34.29 27.45 17.14
C GLU A 31 -34.70 26.03 16.73
N ASN A 32 -35.88 25.57 17.16
CA ASN A 32 -36.37 24.23 16.86
C ASN A 32 -36.65 24.03 15.36
N GLU A 33 -37.23 25.03 14.68
CA GLU A 33 -37.39 25.01 13.22
C GLU A 33 -36.04 24.94 12.49
N SER A 34 -35.06 25.74 12.92
CA SER A 34 -33.71 25.71 12.35
C SER A 34 -33.02 24.35 12.54
N ARG A 35 -33.22 23.71 13.71
CA ARG A 35 -32.71 22.37 14.03
C ARG A 35 -33.39 21.32 13.16
N THR A 36 -34.70 21.44 12.95
CA THR A 36 -35.49 20.51 12.13
C THR A 36 -35.05 20.59 10.66
N ALA A 37 -34.90 21.80 10.12
CA ALA A 37 -34.40 22.03 8.77
C ALA A 37 -32.98 21.46 8.54
N LYS A 38 -32.06 21.65 9.50
CA LYS A 38 -30.71 21.06 9.47
C LYS A 38 -30.75 19.53 9.48
N ASN A 39 -31.60 18.95 10.33
CA ASN A 39 -31.76 17.50 10.43
C ASN A 39 -32.33 16.90 9.15
N ASP A 40 -33.28 17.56 8.51
CA ASP A 40 -33.86 17.12 7.24
C ASP A 40 -32.85 17.19 6.09
N LEU A 41 -32.05 18.26 6.03
CA LEU A 41 -30.95 18.35 5.08
C LEU A 41 -29.95 17.19 5.28
N ARG A 42 -29.58 16.90 6.54
CA ARG A 42 -28.67 15.79 6.87
C ARG A 42 -29.26 14.44 6.44
N ARG A 43 -30.54 14.19 6.72
CA ARG A 43 -31.25 12.96 6.29
C ARG A 43 -31.30 12.82 4.77
N ARG A 44 -31.53 13.92 4.02
CA ARG A 44 -31.49 13.91 2.55
C ARG A 44 -30.10 13.58 2.03
N LYS A 45 -29.05 14.18 2.60
CA LYS A 45 -27.65 13.87 2.24
C LYS A 45 -27.30 12.41 2.51
N LEU A 46 -27.68 11.88 3.67
CA LEU A 46 -27.46 10.47 4.03
C LEU A 46 -28.16 9.51 3.07
N ARG A 47 -29.42 9.79 2.67
CA ARG A 47 -30.14 8.97 1.67
C ARG A 47 -29.44 8.96 0.32
N LYS A 48 -29.07 10.13 -0.20
CA LYS A 48 -28.31 10.24 -1.45
C LYS A 48 -26.97 9.50 -1.38
N MET A 49 -26.24 9.67 -0.29
CA MET A 49 -24.95 9.00 -0.10
C MET A 49 -25.11 7.48 -0.02
N LYS A 50 -26.19 6.99 0.61
CA LYS A 50 -26.54 5.57 0.63
C LYS A 50 -26.82 5.06 -0.78
N GLU A 51 -27.66 5.76 -1.56
CA GLU A 51 -27.97 5.38 -2.94
C GLU A 51 -26.71 5.30 -3.81
N ILE A 52 -25.85 6.32 -3.74
CA ILE A 52 -24.58 6.33 -4.47
C ILE A 52 -23.67 5.18 -4.04
N ALA A 53 -23.58 4.91 -2.73
CA ALA A 53 -22.77 3.81 -2.21
C ALA A 53 -23.30 2.43 -2.64
N MET A 54 -24.62 2.25 -2.72
CA MET A 54 -25.23 1.02 -3.24
C MET A 54 -24.96 0.82 -4.72
N ASP A 55 -25.15 1.86 -5.53
CA ASP A 55 -24.93 1.80 -6.97
C ASP A 55 -23.45 1.54 -7.31
N TRP A 56 -22.55 2.24 -6.61
CA TRP A 56 -21.11 2.00 -6.72
C TRP A 56 -20.70 0.61 -6.22
N GLY A 57 -21.27 0.16 -5.10
CA GLY A 57 -21.01 -1.19 -4.56
C GLY A 57 -21.52 -2.31 -5.48
N ALA A 58 -22.58 -2.07 -6.26
CA ALA A 58 -23.09 -3.03 -7.24
C ALA A 58 -22.26 -3.06 -8.54
N GLN A 59 -21.67 -1.93 -8.93
CA GLN A 59 -20.86 -1.82 -10.14
C GLN A 59 -19.40 -2.24 -9.96
N THR A 60 -18.87 -2.16 -8.72
CA THR A 60 -17.49 -2.53 -8.44
C THR A 60 -17.35 -4.00 -8.06
N SER A 61 -16.17 -4.59 -8.33
CA SER A 61 -15.83 -5.95 -7.87
C SER A 61 -15.61 -6.05 -6.36
N CYS A 62 -15.69 -4.93 -5.63
CA CYS A 62 -15.60 -4.89 -4.17
C CYS A 62 -16.95 -5.25 -3.53
N HIS A 63 -17.32 -6.53 -3.61
CA HIS A 63 -18.58 -7.06 -3.05
C HIS A 63 -18.77 -6.81 -1.54
N GLY A 64 -17.70 -6.50 -0.80
CA GLY A 64 -17.79 -6.18 0.63
C GLY A 64 -18.52 -4.86 0.93
N VAL A 65 -18.52 -3.89 0.02
CA VAL A 65 -19.22 -2.60 0.24
C VAL A 65 -20.74 -2.75 0.10
N ALA A 66 -21.21 -3.62 -0.78
CA ALA A 66 -22.64 -3.93 -0.89
C ALA A 66 -23.20 -4.55 0.41
N HIS A 67 -22.44 -5.44 1.06
CA HIS A 67 -22.84 -6.05 2.32
C HIS A 67 -22.87 -5.06 3.50
N ILE A 68 -22.02 -4.03 3.50
CA ILE A 68 -22.07 -2.95 4.52
C ILE A 68 -23.35 -2.12 4.40
N VAL A 69 -23.82 -1.88 3.17
CA VAL A 69 -24.97 -1.00 2.93
C VAL A 69 -26.31 -1.73 3.03
N ASP A 70 -26.32 -3.04 2.78
CA ASP A 70 -27.50 -3.92 2.91
C ASP A 70 -27.69 -4.46 4.34
N ALA A 71 -26.66 -4.42 5.18
CA ALA A 71 -26.73 -4.90 6.56
C ALA A 71 -27.79 -4.14 7.38
N SER A 72 -28.79 -4.88 7.87
CA SER A 72 -29.89 -4.35 8.70
C SER A 72 -29.49 -4.08 10.16
N SER A 73 -28.38 -4.68 10.62
CA SER A 73 -27.89 -4.54 12.00
C SER A 73 -26.56 -3.78 12.05
N MET A 74 -26.43 -2.89 13.03
CA MET A 74 -25.19 -2.14 13.27
C MET A 74 -23.98 -3.06 13.53
N PHE A 75 -24.21 -4.23 14.14
CA PHE A 75 -23.17 -5.22 14.36
C PHE A 75 -22.62 -5.79 13.04
N ALA A 76 -23.50 -6.18 12.11
CA ALA A 76 -23.09 -6.69 10.82
C ALA A 76 -22.32 -5.63 10.00
N VAL A 77 -22.74 -4.37 10.05
CA VAL A 77 -22.00 -3.24 9.43
C VAL A 77 -20.57 -3.16 9.95
N VAL A 78 -20.38 -3.24 11.27
CA VAL A 78 -19.05 -3.18 11.90
C VAL A 78 -18.19 -4.37 11.48
N VAL A 79 -18.74 -5.58 11.48
CA VAL A 79 -18.00 -6.80 11.07
C VAL A 79 -17.53 -6.68 9.62
N TRP A 80 -18.41 -6.30 8.70
CA TRP A 80 -18.05 -6.15 7.29
C TRP A 80 -17.07 -5.00 7.05
N ALA A 81 -17.16 -3.91 7.81
CA ALA A 81 -16.18 -2.83 7.77
C ALA A 81 -14.79 -3.29 8.23
N VAL A 82 -14.71 -4.06 9.33
CA VAL A 82 -13.45 -4.62 9.81
C VAL A 82 -12.83 -5.56 8.78
N ILE A 83 -13.63 -6.44 8.17
CA ILE A 83 -13.15 -7.37 7.12
C ILE A 83 -12.56 -6.58 5.94
N LEU A 84 -13.26 -5.54 5.45
CA LEU A 84 -12.75 -4.70 4.37
C LEU A 84 -11.44 -4.01 4.73
N ILE A 85 -11.33 -3.48 5.95
CA ILE A 85 -10.09 -2.83 6.42
C ILE A 85 -8.94 -3.84 6.48
N CYS A 86 -9.18 -5.04 6.99
CA CYS A 86 -8.18 -6.11 7.04
C CYS A 86 -7.74 -6.52 5.62
N CYS A 87 -8.68 -6.72 4.69
CA CYS A 87 -8.36 -7.02 3.30
C CYS A 87 -7.56 -5.90 2.63
N MET A 88 -7.94 -4.64 2.85
CA MET A 88 -7.20 -3.48 2.32
C MET A 88 -5.78 -3.42 2.88
N GLY A 89 -5.61 -3.63 4.20
CA GLY A 89 -4.29 -3.66 4.83
C GLY A 89 -3.41 -4.78 4.28
N GLY A 90 -3.98 -5.99 4.14
CA GLY A 90 -3.28 -7.14 3.54
C GLY A 90 -2.88 -6.89 2.09
N PHE A 91 -3.77 -6.29 1.29
CA PHE A 91 -3.48 -5.92 -0.09
C PHE A 91 -2.32 -4.92 -0.18
N ILE A 92 -2.32 -3.86 0.64
CA ILE A 92 -1.23 -2.86 0.65
C ILE A 92 0.10 -3.52 1.06
N PHE A 93 0.07 -4.38 2.10
CA PHE A 93 1.26 -5.10 2.52
C PHE A 93 1.82 -5.99 1.39
N LEU A 94 0.98 -6.83 0.79
CA LEU A 94 1.39 -7.75 -0.26
C LEU A 94 1.87 -7.01 -1.52
N PHE A 95 1.19 -5.92 -1.88
CA PHE A 95 1.56 -5.08 -3.01
C PHE A 95 2.91 -4.40 -2.77
N THR A 96 3.14 -3.79 -1.60
CA THR A 96 4.42 -3.15 -1.30
C THR A 96 5.57 -4.16 -1.22
N TYR A 97 5.32 -5.35 -0.69
CA TYR A 97 6.28 -6.45 -0.66
C TYR A 97 6.65 -6.89 -2.08
N SER A 98 5.65 -7.22 -2.91
CA SER A 98 5.86 -7.64 -4.30
C SER A 98 6.51 -6.55 -5.15
N LEU A 99 6.16 -5.28 -4.93
CA LEU A 99 6.76 -4.15 -5.63
C LEU A 99 8.25 -3.99 -5.28
N ARG A 100 8.63 -4.19 -4.01
CA ARG A 100 10.03 -4.17 -3.58
C ARG A 100 10.82 -5.31 -4.22
N GLU A 101 10.25 -6.50 -4.23
CA GLU A 101 10.88 -7.68 -4.85
C GLU A 101 11.05 -7.51 -6.37
N TYR A 102 10.04 -6.95 -7.04
CA TYR A 102 10.12 -6.59 -8.45
C TYR A 102 11.24 -5.56 -8.72
N LEU A 103 11.32 -4.50 -7.93
CA LEU A 103 12.35 -3.46 -8.07
C LEU A 103 13.76 -3.93 -7.66
N ALA A 104 13.86 -5.01 -6.87
CA ALA A 104 15.15 -5.63 -6.54
C ALA A 104 15.81 -6.27 -7.76
N ASN A 105 15.11 -6.40 -8.90
CA ASN A 105 15.61 -6.97 -10.14
C ASN A 105 16.27 -8.34 -9.93
N GLU A 106 15.66 -9.16 -9.07
CA GLU A 106 16.17 -10.50 -8.79
C GLU A 106 16.05 -11.34 -10.07
N LYS A 107 17.20 -11.69 -10.64
CA LYS A 107 17.30 -12.44 -11.88
C LYS A 107 17.42 -13.91 -11.55
N LEU A 108 16.29 -14.64 -11.68
CA LEU A 108 16.30 -16.10 -11.66
C LEU A 108 16.99 -16.60 -12.92
N VAL A 109 18.22 -17.09 -12.79
CA VAL A 109 18.93 -17.75 -13.88
C VAL A 109 18.42 -19.20 -13.95
N GLY A 110 17.51 -19.45 -14.89
CA GLY A 110 17.11 -20.81 -15.25
C GLY A 110 18.24 -21.51 -16.00
N ILE A 111 18.87 -22.51 -15.39
CA ILE A 111 19.87 -23.34 -16.05
C ILE A 111 19.13 -24.37 -16.89
N GLU A 112 18.82 -24.00 -18.12
CA GLU A 112 18.32 -24.94 -19.12
C GLU A 112 19.50 -25.72 -19.70
N MET A 113 19.55 -27.02 -19.42
CA MET A 113 20.53 -27.95 -20.01
C MET A 113 20.12 -28.24 -21.46
N SER A 114 20.28 -27.25 -22.34
CA SER A 114 20.10 -27.45 -23.77
C SER A 114 21.28 -28.25 -24.31
N LEU A 115 21.00 -29.43 -24.87
CA LEU A 115 21.96 -30.29 -25.55
C LEU A 115 22.31 -29.69 -26.92
N LYS A 116 22.96 -28.53 -26.93
CA LYS A 116 23.48 -27.91 -28.15
C LYS A 116 24.79 -28.61 -28.53
N GLU A 117 25.01 -28.80 -29.82
CA GLU A 117 26.33 -29.17 -30.33
C GLU A 117 27.31 -28.04 -29.94
N ILE A 118 28.11 -28.29 -28.91
CA ILE A 118 29.07 -27.32 -28.37
C ILE A 118 30.39 -27.46 -29.13
N VAL A 119 31.04 -26.32 -29.36
CA VAL A 119 32.39 -26.31 -29.93
C VAL A 119 33.33 -26.97 -28.94
N PHE A 120 34.15 -27.92 -29.41
CA PHE A 120 35.16 -28.55 -28.57
C PHE A 120 36.08 -27.46 -27.99
N PRO A 121 36.27 -27.39 -26.65
CA PRO A 121 37.04 -26.33 -26.03
C PRO A 121 38.51 -26.42 -26.45
N SER A 122 39.22 -25.29 -26.41
CA SER A 122 40.68 -25.33 -26.56
C SER A 122 41.28 -26.01 -25.34
N VAL A 123 41.78 -27.22 -25.55
CA VAL A 123 42.50 -27.96 -24.51
C VAL A 123 43.97 -27.55 -24.58
N THR A 124 44.42 -26.80 -23.58
CA THR A 124 45.85 -26.49 -23.41
C THR A 124 46.44 -27.46 -22.41
N ILE A 125 47.29 -28.36 -22.89
CA ILE A 125 48.06 -29.27 -22.03
C ILE A 125 49.44 -28.64 -21.81
N CYS A 126 49.76 -28.29 -20.57
CA CYS A 126 51.10 -27.88 -20.18
C CYS A 126 51.84 -29.03 -19.50
N ASN A 127 53.14 -29.14 -19.79
CA ASN A 127 54.02 -29.96 -18.96
C ASN A 127 54.14 -29.26 -17.60
N THR A 128 53.92 -30.01 -16.51
CA THR A 128 54.09 -29.51 -15.14
C THR A 128 55.53 -29.07 -14.89
N ASN A 129 56.48 -29.66 -15.62
CA ASN A 129 57.86 -29.24 -15.61
C ASN A 129 58.10 -28.12 -16.65
N PRO A 130 58.41 -26.88 -16.21
CA PRO A 130 58.71 -25.77 -17.11
C PRO A 130 60.05 -25.91 -17.83
N TYR A 131 60.91 -26.87 -17.43
CA TYR A 131 62.26 -27.00 -17.95
C TYR A 131 62.55 -28.39 -18.54
N LYS A 132 63.17 -28.43 -19.71
CA LYS A 132 63.67 -29.67 -20.31
C LYS A 132 65.10 -29.96 -19.83
N LEU A 133 65.36 -31.15 -19.32
CA LEU A 133 66.67 -31.54 -18.75
C LEU A 133 67.84 -31.28 -19.73
N ASN A 134 67.68 -31.65 -21.00
CA ASN A 134 68.71 -31.44 -22.03
C ASN A 134 68.94 -29.98 -22.39
N THR A 135 68.00 -29.09 -22.04
CA THR A 135 68.10 -27.65 -22.30
C THR A 135 68.69 -26.90 -21.10
N ILE A 136 68.46 -27.42 -19.90
CA ILE A 136 69.06 -26.93 -18.65
C ILE A 136 70.58 -27.11 -18.65
N THR A 137 71.08 -28.20 -19.22
CA THR A 137 72.53 -28.47 -19.29
C THR A 137 73.26 -27.57 -20.28
N LEU A 138 72.54 -26.93 -21.20
CA LEU A 138 73.10 -25.98 -22.19
C LEU A 138 73.29 -24.58 -21.59
N THR A 139 72.55 -24.24 -20.54
CA THR A 139 72.67 -22.96 -19.83
C THR A 139 73.42 -23.15 -18.52
N PRO A 140 74.64 -22.59 -18.37
CA PRO A 140 75.50 -22.87 -17.22
C PRO A 140 74.86 -22.46 -15.88
N GLU A 141 74.11 -21.35 -15.89
CA GLU A 141 73.37 -20.85 -14.72
C GLU A 141 72.28 -21.84 -14.24
N LEU A 142 71.55 -22.46 -15.17
CA LEU A 142 70.45 -23.36 -14.82
C LEU A 142 70.97 -24.76 -14.46
N ASN A 143 72.09 -25.18 -15.05
CA ASN A 143 72.77 -26.42 -14.70
C ASN A 143 73.34 -26.39 -13.28
N ALA A 144 73.92 -25.26 -12.86
CA ALA A 144 74.38 -25.07 -11.48
C ALA A 144 73.22 -25.21 -10.47
N LEU A 145 72.08 -24.58 -10.75
CA LEU A 145 70.88 -24.70 -9.93
C LEU A 145 70.35 -26.14 -9.88
N LEU A 146 70.38 -26.87 -11.01
CA LEU A 146 69.96 -28.27 -11.09
C LEU A 146 70.84 -29.19 -10.23
N ILE A 147 72.16 -28.93 -10.17
CA ILE A 147 73.10 -29.70 -9.34
C ILE A 147 72.78 -29.50 -7.85
N VAL A 148 72.60 -28.26 -7.41
CA VAL A 148 72.26 -27.94 -6.01
C VAL A 148 70.90 -28.55 -5.64
N TYR A 149 69.91 -28.43 -6.52
CA TYR A 149 68.58 -29.01 -6.29
C TYR A 149 68.61 -30.54 -6.21
N LYS A 150 69.37 -31.22 -7.10
CA LYS A 150 69.54 -32.68 -7.05
C LYS A 150 70.28 -33.13 -5.79
N GLN A 151 71.27 -32.38 -5.33
CA GLN A 151 71.97 -32.65 -4.07
C GLN A 151 71.01 -32.56 -2.87
N ALA A 152 70.12 -31.56 -2.87
CA ALA A 152 69.09 -31.40 -1.83
C ALA A 152 67.98 -32.47 -1.89
N GLN A 153 67.71 -33.07 -3.07
CA GLN A 153 66.74 -34.17 -3.21
C GLN A 153 67.32 -35.55 -2.90
N ASN A 154 68.59 -35.80 -3.24
CA ASN A 154 69.25 -37.08 -2.97
C ASN A 154 69.82 -37.18 -1.54
N GLY A 155 69.84 -36.09 -0.79
CA GLY A 155 70.21 -36.05 0.62
C GLY A 155 68.98 -35.84 1.49
N ASP A 156 68.74 -36.78 2.40
CA ASP A 156 67.91 -36.58 3.58
C ASP A 156 68.13 -35.18 4.19
N GLY A 157 67.01 -34.56 4.57
CA GLY A 157 66.84 -33.26 5.21
C GLY A 157 68.09 -32.45 5.58
N ILE A 158 68.22 -31.26 4.98
CA ILE A 158 68.73 -30.11 5.73
C ILE A 158 67.71 -29.78 6.82
N MET A 159 67.79 -30.42 8.00
CA MET A 159 67.51 -29.75 9.27
C MET A 159 67.95 -30.57 10.49
N SER A 160 68.73 -29.89 11.34
CA SER A 160 69.33 -30.24 12.64
C SER A 160 70.64 -31.02 12.61
#